data_AF-A0A7L5XZ29-F1
#
_entry.id   AF-A0A7L5XZ29-F1
#
_cell.length_a   1.000
_cell.length_b   1.000
_cell.length_c   1.000
_cell.angle_alpha   90.00
_cell.angle_beta   90.00
_cell.angle_gamma   90.00
#
_symmetry.space_group_name_H-M   'P 1'
#
loop_
_entity.id
_entity.type
_entity.pdbx_description
1 polymer ?
#
loop_
_entity_poly.entity_id
_entity_poly.type
_entity_poly.pdbx_seq_one_letter_code
_entity_poly.pdbx_strand_id
1 'polypeptide(L)' 'MHALIANDFLCYARAGSHGWTAHCVDLDLAASGRTLAEAQERLQRAIQRHIEALAEADELDDDVDDDRPVVWTVPHPMC' A
#
# COMPACT_ATOMS: atom_id res chain seq x y z
N MET A 1 -21.28 3.73 -5.78
CA MET A 1 -20.44 4.86 -6.25
C MET A 1 -19.11 4.71 -5.54
N HIS A 2 -18.23 3.83 -6.06
CA HIS A 2 -16.94 3.54 -5.44
C HIS A 2 -16.08 4.80 -5.52
N ALA A 3 -15.92 5.47 -4.39
CA ALA A 3 -14.85 6.43 -4.24
C ALA A 3 -13.55 5.63 -4.38
N LEU A 4 -13.00 5.60 -5.60
CA LEU A 4 -11.60 5.36 -5.82
C LEU A 4 -10.91 6.51 -5.09
N ILE A 5 -10.68 6.33 -3.79
CA ILE A 5 -9.86 7.22 -2.99
C ILE A 5 -8.56 7.28 -3.79
N ALA A 6 -8.24 8.44 -4.33
CA ALA A 6 -6.91 8.76 -4.80
C ALA A 6 -6.01 8.73 -3.57
N ASN A 7 -5.73 7.51 -3.09
CA ASN A 7 -4.75 7.27 -2.04
C ASN A 7 -3.41 7.45 -2.75
N ASP A 8 -2.92 8.68 -2.69
CA ASP A 8 -1.54 8.99 -3.05
C ASP A 8 -0.63 8.18 -2.11
N PHE A 9 -0.21 6.99 -2.55
CA PHE A 9 0.71 6.16 -1.79
C PHE A 9 2.07 6.85 -1.68
N LEU A 10 2.60 6.96 -0.46
CA LEU A 10 3.91 7.52 -0.20
C LEU A 10 4.99 6.59 -0.76
N CYS A 11 5.56 7.01 -1.88
CA CYS A 11 6.63 6.29 -2.55
C CYS A 11 7.90 7.13 -2.65
N TYR A 12 9.06 6.50 -2.51
CA TYR A 12 10.35 7.13 -2.76
C TYR A 12 11.27 6.16 -3.49
N ALA A 13 12.31 6.70 -4.15
CA ALA A 13 13.33 5.88 -4.78
C ALA A 13 14.71 6.25 -4.28
N ARG A 14 15.58 5.25 -4.16
CA ARG A 14 16.97 5.39 -3.72
C ARG A 14 17.90 4.78 -4.76
N ALA A 15 18.95 5.51 -5.11
CA ALA A 15 20.05 4.99 -5.91
C ALA A 15 21.01 4.16 -5.03
N GLY A 16 21.46 3.03 -5.56
CA GLY A 16 22.50 2.17 -4.98
C GLY A 16 23.66 1.95 -5.96
N SER A 17 24.59 1.07 -5.60
CA SER A 17 25.80 0.79 -6.41
C SER A 17 25.50 0.13 -7.77
N HIS A 18 24.34 -0.49 -7.93
CA HIS A 18 23.98 -1.29 -9.12
C HIS A 18 22.65 -0.88 -9.76
N GLY A 19 22.03 0.23 -9.34
CA GLY A 19 20.76 0.68 -9.89
C GLY A 19 19.93 1.48 -8.90
N TRP A 20 18.62 1.45 -9.13
CA TRP A 20 17.61 2.15 -8.35
C TRP A 20 16.66 1.16 -7.67
N THR A 21 16.25 1.49 -6.46
CA THR A 21 15.23 0.76 -5.72
C THR A 21 14.14 1.74 -5.32
N ALA A 22 12.92 1.49 -5.78
CA ALA A 22 11.73 2.24 -5.43
C ALA A 22 11.01 1.50 -4.30
N HIS A 23 10.53 2.26 -3.32
CA HIS A 23 9.82 1.78 -2.13
C HIS A 23 8.46 2.48 -2.04
N CYS A 24 7.42 1.72 -1.72
CA CYS A 24 6.12 2.22 -1.29
C CYS A 24 5.99 1.94 0.21
N VAL A 25 5.94 2.99 1.02
CA VAL A 25 5.94 2.87 2.49
C VAL A 25 4.60 2.32 2.98
N ASP A 26 3.50 2.79 2.39
CA ASP A 26 2.16 2.45 2.85
C ASP A 26 1.79 0.99 2.60
N LEU A 27 2.34 0.40 1.53
CA LEU A 27 2.05 -0.98 1.12
C LEU A 27 3.20 -1.96 1.46
N ASP A 28 4.28 -1.47 2.06
CA ASP A 28 5.51 -2.23 2.30
C ASP A 28 6.03 -2.97 1.04
N LEU A 29 5.95 -2.30 -0.11
CA LEU A 29 6.39 -2.84 -1.40
C LEU A 29 7.70 -2.21 -1.85
N ALA A 30 8.55 -3.01 -2.51
CA ALA A 30 9.78 -2.52 -3.12
C ALA A 30 10.03 -3.15 -4.49
N ALA A 31 10.59 -2.36 -5.41
CA ALA A 31 10.98 -2.82 -6.74
C ALA A 31 12.31 -2.21 -7.18
N SER A 32 13.15 -3.02 -7.83
CA SER A 32 14.47 -2.59 -8.32
C SER A 32 14.54 -2.51 -9.84
N GLY A 33 15.28 -1.53 -10.35
CA GLY A 33 15.53 -1.29 -11.77
C GLY A 33 16.93 -0.73 -12.00
N ARG A 34 17.42 -0.76 -13.24
CA ARG A 34 18.72 -0.17 -13.59
C ARG A 34 18.65 1.36 -13.70
N THR A 35 17.47 1.89 -14.01
CA THR A 35 17.18 3.32 -14.04
C THR A 35 16.06 3.66 -13.05
N LEU A 36 15.94 4.94 -12.70
CA LEU A 36 14.85 5.43 -11.87
C LEU A 36 13.48 5.10 -12.48
N ALA A 37 13.31 5.38 -13.77
CA ALA A 37 12.07 5.09 -14.50
C ALA A 37 11.71 3.60 -14.48
N GLU A 38 12.70 2.71 -14.63
CA GLU A 38 12.48 1.27 -14.56
C GLU A 38 12.06 0.83 -13.14
N ALA A 39 12.68 1.37 -12.09
CA ALA A 39 12.29 1.07 -10.72
C ALA A 39 10.87 1.58 -10.40
N GLN A 40 10.52 2.78 -10.88
CA GLN A 40 9.18 3.35 -10.73
C GLN A 40 8.11 2.53 -11.45
N GLU A 41 8.33 2.18 -12.73
CA GLU A 41 7.37 1.38 -13.50
C GLU A 41 7.14 0.01 -12.84
N ARG A 42 8.22 -0.63 -12.38
CA ARG A 42 8.12 -1.93 -11.69
C ARG A 42 7.38 -1.82 -10.36
N LEU A 43 7.61 -0.75 -9.59
CA LEU A 43 6.88 -0.51 -8.34
C LEU A 43 5.40 -0.27 -8.61
N GLN A 44 5.05 0.54 -9.61
CA GLN A 44 3.66 0.79 -9.98
C GLN A 44 2.93 -0.51 -10.35
N ARG A 45 3.57 -1.40 -11.11
CA ARG A 45 2.99 -2.72 -11.42
C ARG A 45 2.83 -3.60 -10.18
N ALA A 46 3.76 -3.53 -9.23
CA ALA A 46 3.66 -4.27 -7.98
C ALA A 46 2.49 -3.77 -7.12
N ILE A 47 2.31 -2.44 -7.02
CA ILE A 47 1.18 -1.82 -6.34
C ILE A 47 -0.14 -2.25 -6.98
N GLN A 48 -0.24 -2.16 -8.31
CA GLN A 48 -1.45 -2.56 -9.03
C GLN A 48 -1.82 -4.03 -8.76
N ARG A 49 -0.85 -4.95 -8.85
CA ARG A 49 -1.08 -6.37 -8.56
C ARG A 49 -1.47 -6.62 -7.11
N HIS A 50 -0.92 -5.85 -6.18
CA HIS A 50 -1.27 -5.97 -4.77
C HIS A 50 -2.72 -5.55 -4.53
N ILE A 51 -3.14 -4.42 -5.13
CA ILE A 51 -4.53 -3.95 -5.06
C ILE A 51 -5.48 -4.97 -5.72
N GLU A 52 -5.12 -5.49 -6.90
CA GLU A 52 -5.90 -6.54 -7.59
C GLU A 52 -6.06 -7.78 -6.71
N ALA A 53 -4.97 -8.27 -6.09
CA ALA A 53 -5.02 -9.43 -5.20
C ALA A 53 -5.86 -9.20 -3.93
N LEU A 54 -5.87 -7.97 -3.39
CA LEU A 54 -6.73 -7.61 -2.27
C LEU A 54 -8.21 -7.57 -2.69
N ALA A 55 -8.52 -7.04 -3.88
CA ALA A 55 -9.88 -7.03 -4.40
C ALA A 55 -10.40 -8.46 -4.66
N GLU A 56 -9.57 -9.33 -5.24
CA GLU A 56 -9.91 -10.75 -5.45
C GLU A 56 -10.11 -11.52 -4.13
N ALA A 57 -9.41 -11.12 -3.07
CA ALA A 57 -9.59 -11.69 -1.74
C ALA A 57 -10.88 -11.21 -1.05
N ASP A 58 -11.27 -9.95 -1.28
CA ASP A 58 -12.48 -9.31 -0.74
C ASP A 58 -13.76 -9.86 -1.42
N GLU A 59 -13.69 -10.22 -2.71
CA GLU A 59 -14.82 -10.82 -3.45
C GLU A 59 -15.22 -12.23 -2.95
N LEU A 60 -14.46 -12.83 -2.03
CA LEU A 60 -14.79 -14.11 -1.38
C LEU A 60 -15.45 -13.95 0.00
N ASP A 61 -15.62 -12.72 0.50
CA ASP A 61 -16.13 -12.42 1.85
C ASP A 61 -17.49 -11.69 1.80
N ASP A 62 -18.38 -12.08 0.88
CA ASP A 62 -19.78 -11.60 0.81
C ASP A 62 -20.68 -12.20 1.92
N ASP A 63 -20.11 -12.51 3.09
CA ASP A 63 -20.84 -12.78 4.33
C ASP A 63 -20.73 -11.54 5.25
N VAL A 64 -21.69 -10.64 5.05
CA VAL A 64 -22.10 -9.50 5.90
C VAL A 64 -21.54 -9.48 7.33
N ASP A 65 -20.76 -8.45 7.69
CA ASP A 65 -20.77 -7.91 9.06
C ASP A 65 -20.52 -6.40 9.09
N ASP A 66 -21.27 -5.72 9.96
CA ASP A 66 -21.21 -4.28 10.22
C ASP A 66 -19.90 -3.95 10.96
N ASP A 67 -18.76 -3.97 10.25
CA ASP A 67 -17.40 -3.73 10.77
C ASP A 67 -17.17 -2.23 11.06
N ARG A 68 -18.05 -1.63 11.86
CA ARG A 68 -17.77 -0.30 12.40
C ARG A 68 -16.70 -0.44 13.48
N PRO A 69 -15.55 0.23 13.37
CA PRO A 69 -14.48 0.08 14.34
C PRO A 69 -14.98 0.48 15.74
N VAL A 70 -14.83 -0.42 16.70
CA VAL A 70 -15.12 -0.13 18.11
C VAL A 70 -14.03 0.81 18.62
N VAL A 71 -14.33 2.10 18.65
CA VAL A 71 -13.45 3.12 19.22
C VAL A 71 -13.58 3.08 20.74
N TRP A 72 -12.47 2.83 21.45
CA TRP A 72 -12.38 3.05 22.89
C TRP A 72 -11.21 3.97 23.25
N THR A 73 -11.38 4.75 24.32
CA THR A 73 -10.35 5.64 24.86
C THR A 73 -9.73 5.03 26.11
N VAL A 74 -8.40 4.99 26.16
CA VAL A 74 -7.64 4.59 27.35
C VAL A 74 -7.36 5.85 28.19
N PRO A 75 -7.76 5.89 29.47
CA PRO A 75 -7.42 7.03 30.33
C PRO A 75 -5.92 7.06 30.57
N HIS A 76 -5.30 8.24 30.41
CA HIS A 76 -3.91 8.44 30.80
C HIS A 76 -3.80 8.27 32.31
N PRO A 77 -2.88 7.43 32.82
CA PRO A 77 -2.60 7.40 34.25
C PRO A 77 -2.06 8.78 34.64
N MET A 78 -2.83 9.52 35.45
CA MET A 78 -2.34 10.76 36.03
C MET A 78 -1.15 10.41 36.95
N CYS A 79 0.00 11.03 36.69
CA CYS A 79 1.12 11.07 37.62
C CYS A 79 0.75 11.81 38.90
#